data_AF-A0A7C5V8X9-F1
#
_entry.id   AF-A0A7C5V8X9-F1
#
_cell.length_a   1.000
_cell.length_b   1.000
_cell.length_c   1.000
_cell.angle_alpha   90.00
_cell.angle_beta   90.00
_cell.angle_gamma   90.00
#
_symmetry.space_group_name_H-M   'P 1'
#
loop_
_entity.id
_entity.type
_entity.pdbx_description
1 polymer ?
#
loop_
_entity_poly.entity_id
_entity_poly.type
_entity_poly.pdbx_seq_one_letter_code
_entity_poly.pdbx_strand_id
1 'polypeptide(L)'
;MNDGIYADAVYSVQLNVPDLKSIRFTSPDGKIVKTVRLPDNTARFDVTYNETVSGALYVRIGASPNHLDLLTSGRSHLSSTNAGSYYMVGNSSGGAVVVSLPSGVSYNPTPMYAGYQNRNLALTEEIEISGDGTFSFAIAADIGALPATVSAFEVY
;
A
#
# COMPACT_ATOMS: atom_id res chain seq x y z
N MET A 1 -6.14 16.66 -7.39
CA MET A 1 -5.94 15.27 -7.85
C MET A 1 -5.51 15.34 -9.30
N ASN A 2 -4.63 14.45 -9.77
CA ASN A 2 -4.13 14.44 -11.15
C ASN A 2 -5.18 13.88 -12.15
N ASP A 3 -6.47 14.18 -11.95
CA ASP A 3 -7.62 13.75 -12.77
C ASP A 3 -7.63 12.27 -13.19
N GLY A 4 -7.05 11.39 -12.36
CA GLY A 4 -6.96 9.95 -12.64
C GLY A 4 -5.96 9.56 -13.73
N ILE A 5 -5.17 10.50 -14.27
CA ILE A 5 -4.24 10.27 -15.41
C ILE A 5 -3.30 9.08 -15.17
N TYR A 6 -2.92 8.83 -13.92
CA TYR A 6 -1.99 7.76 -13.55
C TYR A 6 -2.67 6.45 -13.09
N ALA A 7 -3.98 6.45 -12.84
CA ALA A 7 -4.67 5.26 -12.32
C ALA A 7 -4.79 4.15 -13.38
N ASP A 8 -5.10 4.54 -14.62
CA ASP A 8 -5.33 3.63 -15.76
C ASP A 8 -4.22 3.74 -16.84
N ALA A 9 -3.11 4.39 -16.52
CA ALA A 9 -1.98 4.50 -17.44
C ALA A 9 -1.28 3.15 -17.65
N VAL A 10 -0.70 2.95 -18.83
CA VAL A 10 0.15 1.78 -19.10
C VAL A 10 1.56 2.04 -18.56
N TYR A 11 1.91 1.38 -17.46
CA TYR A 11 3.25 1.48 -16.88
C TYR A 11 4.23 0.55 -17.61
N SER A 12 5.46 1.03 -17.82
CA SER A 12 6.57 0.13 -18.15
C SER A 12 7.03 -0.62 -16.90
N VAL A 13 7.46 -1.87 -17.09
CA VAL A 13 7.83 -2.77 -15.99
C VAL A 13 9.27 -3.25 -16.15
N GLN A 14 10.04 -3.15 -15.08
CA GLN A 14 11.39 -3.71 -14.99
C GLN A 14 11.43 -4.69 -13.82
N LEU A 15 11.79 -5.94 -14.11
CA LEU A 15 12.05 -6.95 -13.08
C LEU A 15 13.49 -6.83 -12.59
N ASN A 16 13.73 -7.24 -11.36
CA ASN A 16 15.04 -7.31 -10.73
C ASN A 16 15.75 -5.96 -10.55
N VAL A 17 14.97 -4.88 -10.39
CA VAL A 17 15.51 -3.52 -10.21
C VAL A 17 14.94 -2.92 -8.93
N PRO A 18 15.77 -2.48 -7.97
CA PRO A 18 17.25 -2.44 -8.02
C PRO A 18 17.95 -3.77 -7.69
N ASP A 19 17.21 -4.80 -7.28
CA ASP A 19 17.75 -6.13 -6.96
C ASP A 19 16.81 -7.25 -7.41
N LEU A 20 17.28 -8.50 -7.33
CA LEU A 20 16.55 -9.72 -7.74
C LEU A 20 15.20 -9.96 -7.03
N LYS A 21 14.80 -9.09 -6.10
CA LYS A 21 13.58 -9.21 -5.29
C LYS A 21 12.63 -8.07 -5.53
N SER A 22 12.91 -7.25 -6.55
CA SER A 22 12.22 -5.99 -6.79
C SER A 22 11.59 -5.95 -8.18
N ILE A 23 10.43 -5.32 -8.26
CA ILE A 23 9.76 -4.94 -9.49
C ILE A 23 9.58 -3.43 -9.49
N ARG A 24 9.97 -2.79 -10.60
CA ARG A 24 9.82 -1.36 -10.83
C ARG A 24 8.78 -1.09 -11.89
N PHE A 25 7.90 -0.13 -11.62
CA PHE A 25 6.89 0.40 -12.52
C PHE A 25 7.22 1.87 -12.79
N THR A 26 7.18 2.28 -14.05
CA THR A 26 7.40 3.68 -14.45
C THR A 26 6.26 4.16 -15.33
N SER A 27 5.64 5.29 -14.96
CA SER A 27 4.55 5.92 -15.72
C SER A 27 5.02 6.30 -17.13
N PRO A 28 4.11 6.46 -18.12
CA PRO A 28 4.47 6.82 -19.49
C PRO A 28 5.37 8.06 -19.63
N ASP A 29 5.21 9.02 -18.73
CA ASP A 29 5.96 10.28 -18.70
C ASP A 29 7.14 10.27 -17.71
N GLY A 30 7.41 9.13 -17.06
CA GLY A 30 8.48 8.97 -16.09
C GLY A 30 8.27 9.67 -14.75
N LYS A 31 7.14 10.36 -14.54
CA LYS A 31 6.90 11.16 -13.34
C LYS A 31 6.54 10.36 -12.11
N ILE A 32 6.12 9.10 -12.25
CA ILE A 32 5.91 8.18 -11.14
C ILE A 32 6.76 6.94 -11.38
N VAL A 33 7.71 6.71 -10.48
CA VAL A 33 8.49 5.48 -10.39
C VAL A 33 8.14 4.78 -9.08
N LYS A 34 7.51 3.62 -9.18
CA LYS A 34 7.17 2.75 -8.03
C LYS A 34 8.10 1.55 -8.03
N THR A 35 8.73 1.25 -6.92
CA THR A 35 9.47 0.00 -6.70
C THR A 35 8.78 -0.78 -5.59
N VAL A 36 8.49 -2.06 -5.84
CA VAL A 36 7.99 -3.01 -4.84
C VAL A 36 9.04 -4.09 -4.65
N ARG A 37 9.46 -4.31 -3.41
CA ARG A 37 10.44 -5.33 -3.03
C ARG A 37 9.80 -6.34 -2.09
N LEU A 38 10.15 -7.61 -2.26
CA LEU A 38 9.79 -8.71 -1.36
C LEU A 38 11.03 -9.20 -0.60
N PRO A 39 11.27 -8.75 0.65
CA PRO A 39 12.44 -9.18 1.42
C PRO A 39 12.36 -10.67 1.80
N ASP A 40 13.53 -11.33 1.87
CA ASP A 40 13.59 -12.76 2.22
C ASP A 40 13.05 -13.03 3.61
N ASN A 41 12.34 -14.15 3.75
CA ASN A 41 11.83 -14.64 5.03
C ASN A 41 10.97 -13.60 5.77
N THR A 42 10.29 -12.72 5.03
CA THR A 42 9.32 -11.78 5.58
C THR A 42 7.96 -11.97 4.93
N ALA A 43 6.89 -11.74 5.69
CA ALA A 43 5.54 -11.69 5.17
C ALA A 43 5.16 -10.23 4.85
N ARG A 44 5.99 -9.53 4.06
CA ARG A 44 5.77 -8.13 3.71
C ARG A 44 6.29 -7.72 2.33
N PHE A 45 5.77 -6.61 1.85
CA PHE A 45 6.30 -5.84 0.74
C PHE A 45 6.83 -4.50 1.23
N ASP A 46 8.02 -4.13 0.77
CA ASP A 46 8.57 -2.79 0.95
C ASP A 46 8.31 -2.00 -0.35
N VAL A 47 7.68 -0.83 -0.25
CA VAL A 47 7.23 -0.03 -1.41
C VAL A 47 7.87 1.35 -1.34
N THR A 48 8.47 1.78 -2.45
CA THR A 48 9.02 3.13 -2.62
C THR A 48 8.40 3.79 -3.84
N TYR A 49 7.98 5.03 -3.69
CA TYR A 49 7.63 5.93 -4.77
C TYR A 49 8.70 7.01 -4.88
N ASN A 50 9.14 7.27 -6.11
CA ASN A 50 9.83 8.49 -6.50
C ASN A 50 8.96 9.17 -7.54
N GLU A 51 8.35 10.29 -7.17
CA GLU A 51 7.47 11.04 -8.06
C GLU A 51 7.81 12.53 -8.12
N THR A 52 7.35 13.15 -9.22
CA THR A 52 7.51 14.58 -9.52
C THR A 52 6.18 15.24 -9.91
N VAL A 53 5.07 14.61 -9.55
CA VAL A 53 3.73 15.15 -9.77
C VAL A 53 3.47 16.27 -8.77
N SER A 54 2.60 17.22 -9.11
CA SER A 54 2.31 18.33 -8.21
C SER A 54 1.33 17.89 -7.13
N GLY A 55 1.76 18.00 -5.86
CA GLY A 55 0.96 17.68 -4.69
C GLY A 55 0.89 16.19 -4.41
N ALA A 56 0.18 15.84 -3.33
CA ALA A 56 0.22 14.49 -2.79
C ALA A 56 -0.28 13.42 -3.78
N LEU A 57 0.52 12.35 -3.92
CA LEU A 57 0.13 11.12 -4.58
C LEU A 57 -0.61 10.23 -3.59
N TYR A 58 -1.87 9.90 -3.91
CA TYR A 58 -2.69 8.99 -3.13
C TYR A 58 -2.55 7.55 -3.65
N VAL A 59 -2.37 6.61 -2.73
CA VAL A 59 -2.16 5.19 -3.03
C VAL A 59 -3.19 4.38 -2.25
N ARG A 60 -3.89 3.47 -2.96
CA ARG A 60 -4.85 2.54 -2.35
C ARG A 60 -4.30 1.14 -2.26
N ILE A 61 -4.51 0.53 -1.11
CA ILE A 61 -4.15 -0.85 -0.80
C ILE A 61 -5.45 -1.59 -0.49
N GLY A 62 -5.74 -2.65 -1.25
CA GLY A 62 -6.85 -3.54 -0.94
C GLY A 62 -6.48 -4.48 0.20
N ALA A 63 -7.22 -4.43 1.30
CA ALA A 63 -7.04 -5.26 2.48
C ALA A 63 -8.09 -6.37 2.57
N SER A 64 -7.63 -7.61 2.40
CA SER A 64 -8.44 -8.83 2.49
C SER A 64 -7.73 -9.87 3.37
N PRO A 65 -7.64 -9.63 4.69
CA PRO A 65 -6.77 -10.38 5.62
C PRO A 65 -7.05 -11.88 5.71
N ASN A 66 -8.28 -12.33 5.41
CA ASN A 66 -8.64 -13.74 5.37
C ASN A 66 -9.81 -13.97 4.41
N HIS A 67 -9.52 -14.21 3.13
CA HIS A 67 -10.56 -14.37 2.11
C HIS A 67 -11.59 -15.46 2.42
N LEU A 68 -11.15 -16.58 3.01
CA LEU A 68 -12.07 -17.69 3.32
C LEU A 68 -13.11 -17.27 4.38
N ASP A 69 -12.66 -16.63 5.46
CA ASP A 69 -13.57 -16.14 6.49
C ASP A 69 -14.43 -14.97 5.97
N LEU A 70 -13.87 -14.09 5.13
CA LEU A 70 -14.62 -12.98 4.53
C LEU A 70 -15.77 -13.47 3.64
N LEU A 71 -15.65 -14.62 2.99
CA LEU A 71 -16.74 -15.21 2.19
C LEU A 71 -17.92 -15.66 3.05
N THR A 72 -17.68 -16.15 4.27
CA THR A 72 -18.73 -16.72 5.14
C THR A 72 -19.27 -15.73 6.16
N SER A 73 -18.39 -14.88 6.67
CA SER A 73 -18.65 -13.99 7.81
C SER A 73 -18.72 -12.52 7.36
N GLY A 74 -18.28 -12.22 6.13
CA GLY A 74 -18.20 -10.85 5.63
C GLY A 74 -17.37 -9.99 6.57
N ARG A 75 -17.89 -8.80 6.89
CA ARG A 75 -17.18 -7.83 7.74
C ARG A 75 -17.31 -8.07 9.24
N SER A 76 -18.11 -9.04 9.72
CA SER A 76 -18.36 -9.19 11.17
C SER A 76 -17.10 -9.51 11.97
N HIS A 77 -16.10 -10.09 11.31
CA HIS A 77 -14.80 -10.44 11.88
C HIS A 77 -13.71 -9.42 11.56
N LEU A 78 -14.03 -8.33 10.83
CA LEU A 78 -13.05 -7.30 10.52
C LEU A 78 -12.97 -6.28 11.65
N SER A 79 -11.74 -5.88 11.96
CA SER A 79 -11.44 -4.74 12.82
C SER A 79 -10.34 -3.89 12.18
N SER A 80 -10.35 -2.59 12.48
CA SER A 80 -9.31 -1.69 12.00
C SER A 80 -8.63 -0.99 13.17
N THR A 81 -7.32 -0.76 13.08
CA THR A 81 -6.51 -0.06 14.08
C THR A 81 -5.67 0.99 13.40
N ASN A 82 -5.72 2.23 13.91
CA ASN A 82 -4.80 3.30 13.52
C ASN A 82 -3.94 3.65 14.73
N ALA A 83 -2.63 3.38 14.64
CA ALA A 83 -1.67 3.60 15.72
C ALA A 83 -0.71 4.77 15.44
N GLY A 84 -1.01 5.62 14.45
CA GLY A 84 -0.17 6.72 14.00
C GLY A 84 1.04 6.28 13.16
N SER A 85 1.73 5.20 13.56
CA SER A 85 2.84 4.60 12.81
C SER A 85 2.42 3.51 11.82
N TYR A 86 1.18 3.04 11.89
CA TYR A 86 0.60 2.10 10.95
C TYR A 86 -0.94 2.19 10.95
N TYR A 87 -1.54 1.69 9.87
CA TYR A 87 -2.94 1.31 9.79
C TYR A 87 -3.05 -0.19 9.57
N MET A 88 -3.95 -0.85 10.29
CA MET A 88 -4.16 -2.30 10.19
C MET A 88 -5.64 -2.58 9.94
N VAL A 89 -5.91 -3.57 9.07
CA VAL A 89 -7.18 -4.28 8.96
C VAL A 89 -6.93 -5.73 9.38
N GLY A 90 -7.47 -6.13 10.53
CA GLY A 90 -7.35 -7.47 11.08
C GLY A 90 -8.62 -8.30 10.88
N ASN A 91 -8.48 -9.62 10.91
CA ASN A 91 -9.59 -10.56 10.95
C ASN A 91 -9.53 -11.39 12.25
N SER A 92 -10.64 -11.46 13.01
CA SER A 92 -10.70 -12.19 14.28
C SER A 92 -10.56 -13.72 14.14
N SER A 93 -10.79 -14.26 12.95
CA SER A 93 -10.50 -15.66 12.57
C SER A 93 -9.05 -15.85 12.08
N GLY A 94 -8.19 -14.84 12.23
CA GLY A 94 -6.78 -14.84 11.87
C GLY A 94 -6.48 -14.13 10.55
N GLY A 95 -5.28 -13.55 10.47
CA GLY A 95 -4.80 -12.76 9.33
C GLY A 95 -4.96 -11.25 9.54
N ALA A 96 -4.04 -10.48 8.96
CA ALA A 96 -4.09 -9.02 8.95
C ALA A 96 -3.49 -8.47 7.65
N VAL A 97 -3.84 -7.23 7.34
CA VAL A 97 -3.11 -6.38 6.39
C VAL A 97 -2.70 -5.13 7.16
N VAL A 98 -1.40 -4.90 7.24
CA VAL A 98 -0.81 -3.77 7.97
C VAL A 98 -0.06 -2.89 6.99
N VAL A 99 -0.34 -1.59 7.00
CA VAL A 99 0.36 -0.58 6.20
C VAL A 99 1.12 0.35 7.13
N SER A 100 2.44 0.47 6.97
CA SER A 100 3.21 1.42 7.78
C SER A 100 2.96 2.87 7.34
N LEU A 101 3.02 3.78 8.31
CA LEU A 101 2.84 5.22 8.14
C LEU A 101 4.08 5.95 8.67
N PRO A 102 5.25 5.81 8.00
CA PRO A 102 6.44 6.56 8.37
C PRO A 102 6.27 8.06 8.11
N SER A 103 7.26 8.86 8.52
CA SER A 103 7.29 10.29 8.21
C SER A 103 7.16 10.53 6.71
N GLY A 104 6.34 11.51 6.32
CA GLY A 104 6.02 11.80 4.91
C GLY A 104 4.92 10.93 4.31
N VAL A 105 4.40 9.94 5.05
CA VAL A 105 3.24 9.13 4.65
C VAL A 105 2.08 9.37 5.62
N SER A 106 0.92 9.72 5.08
CA SER A 106 -0.28 10.01 5.88
C SER A 106 -1.44 9.10 5.48
N TYR A 107 -2.17 8.56 6.47
CA TYR A 107 -3.41 7.81 6.22
C TYR A 107 -4.56 8.76 5.87
N ASN A 108 -5.32 8.46 4.82
CA ASN A 108 -6.56 9.15 4.50
C ASN A 108 -7.78 8.33 4.98
N PRO A 109 -8.48 8.76 6.05
CA PRO A 109 -9.62 8.03 6.59
C PRO A 109 -10.88 8.11 5.73
N THR A 110 -10.95 9.06 4.79
CA THR A 110 -12.14 9.31 3.95
C THR A 110 -11.75 9.35 2.48
N PRO A 111 -11.36 8.20 1.88
CA PRO A 111 -11.05 8.15 0.46
C PRO A 111 -12.32 8.40 -0.38
N MET A 112 -12.15 9.11 -1.49
CA MET A 112 -13.26 9.38 -2.40
C MET A 112 -13.73 8.09 -3.08
N TYR A 113 -15.04 7.90 -3.23
CA TYR A 113 -15.64 6.70 -3.85
C TYR A 113 -15.29 5.37 -3.16
N ALA A 114 -14.93 5.39 -1.88
CA ALA A 114 -14.54 4.18 -1.14
C ALA A 114 -15.75 3.34 -0.67
N GLY A 115 -16.99 3.78 -0.91
CA GLY A 115 -18.19 3.10 -0.41
C GLY A 115 -18.32 3.18 1.11
N TYR A 116 -19.21 2.37 1.67
CA TYR A 116 -19.44 2.35 3.11
C TYR A 116 -18.27 1.67 3.85
N GLN A 117 -17.68 2.38 4.81
CA GLN A 117 -16.48 1.93 5.55
C GLN A 117 -15.33 1.50 4.64
N ASN A 118 -15.08 2.26 3.57
CA ASN A 118 -14.01 2.02 2.61
C ASN A 118 -14.10 0.65 1.90
N ARG A 119 -15.30 0.09 1.72
CA ARG A 119 -15.53 -1.19 1.03
C ARG A 119 -16.40 -1.01 -0.21
N ASN A 120 -15.83 -0.48 -1.29
CA ASN A 120 -16.50 -0.39 -2.59
C ASN A 120 -16.39 -1.69 -3.40
N LEU A 121 -15.43 -2.55 -3.07
CA LEU A 121 -15.21 -3.86 -3.69
C LEU A 121 -15.54 -4.99 -2.70
N ALA A 122 -16.03 -6.12 -3.23
CA ALA A 122 -16.34 -7.28 -2.41
C ALA A 122 -15.08 -7.79 -1.68
N LEU A 123 -15.22 -8.10 -0.39
CA LEU A 123 -14.18 -8.69 0.47
C LEU A 123 -12.94 -7.82 0.69
N THR A 124 -12.99 -6.53 0.35
CA THR A 124 -11.81 -5.65 0.42
C THR A 124 -12.16 -4.37 1.17
N GLU A 125 -11.40 -4.06 2.22
CA GLU A 125 -11.32 -2.70 2.75
C GLU A 125 -10.18 -1.95 2.03
N GLU A 126 -10.46 -0.75 1.52
CA GLU A 126 -9.47 0.13 0.90
C GLU A 126 -8.77 0.94 1.99
N ILE A 127 -7.47 0.70 2.14
CA ILE A 127 -6.57 1.56 2.92
C ILE A 127 -5.98 2.58 1.94
N GLU A 128 -6.26 3.88 2.14
CA GLU A 128 -5.64 4.94 1.35
C GLU A 128 -4.59 5.68 2.17
N ILE A 129 -3.41 5.85 1.59
CA ILE A 129 -2.33 6.68 2.12
C ILE A 129 -1.95 7.74 1.10
N SER A 130 -1.27 8.79 1.55
CA SER A 130 -0.68 9.79 0.68
C SER A 130 0.78 10.07 1.05
N GLY A 131 1.57 10.43 0.03
CA GLY A 131 2.91 10.97 0.17
C GLY A 131 3.18 12.00 -0.92
N ASP A 132 4.32 12.68 -0.85
CA ASP A 132 4.73 13.73 -1.79
C ASP A 132 6.23 13.59 -2.10
N GLY A 133 6.60 13.66 -3.37
CA GLY A 133 7.96 13.48 -3.87
C GLY A 133 8.47 12.05 -3.70
N THR A 134 9.45 11.85 -2.82
CA THR A 134 9.98 10.50 -2.51
C THR A 134 9.45 10.03 -1.17
N PHE A 135 8.70 8.93 -1.18
CA PHE A 135 8.16 8.33 0.04
C PHE A 135 8.17 6.81 -0.04
N SER A 136 8.23 6.16 1.12
CA SER A 136 8.26 4.70 1.21
C SER A 136 7.39 4.21 2.36
N PHE A 137 6.82 3.02 2.21
CA PHE A 137 6.00 2.35 3.21
C PHE A 137 6.07 0.84 3.02
N ALA A 138 5.55 0.08 3.99
CA ALA A 138 5.49 -1.37 3.94
C ALA A 138 4.05 -1.87 4.03
N ILE A 139 3.77 -2.98 3.38
CA ILE A 139 2.51 -3.74 3.49
C ILE A 139 2.86 -5.11 4.06
N ALA A 140 2.32 -5.48 5.22
CA ALA A 140 2.66 -6.71 5.91
C ALA A 140 1.43 -7.53 6.32
N ALA A 141 1.63 -8.85 6.51
CA ALA A 141 0.60 -9.77 6.97
C ALA A 141 0.35 -9.71 8.49
N ASP A 142 1.25 -9.08 9.25
CA ASP A 142 1.16 -8.86 10.68
C ASP A 142 2.06 -7.69 11.11
N ILE A 143 1.86 -7.19 12.34
CA ILE A 143 2.63 -6.05 12.86
C ILE A 143 4.10 -6.37 13.11
N GLY A 144 4.43 -7.60 13.49
CA GLY A 144 5.81 -8.04 13.75
C GLY A 144 6.65 -8.14 12.48
N ALA A 145 6.02 -8.24 11.32
CA ALA A 145 6.68 -8.18 10.03
C ALA A 145 7.05 -6.75 9.58
N LEU A 146 6.44 -5.69 10.16
CA LEU A 146 6.80 -4.31 9.80
C LEU A 146 8.27 -4.01 10.14
N PRO A 147 9.02 -3.32 9.26
CA PRO A 147 10.36 -2.87 9.59
C PRO A 147 10.30 -1.64 10.53
N ALA A 148 11.39 -1.42 11.27
CA ALA A 148 11.56 -0.19 12.05
C ALA A 148 11.61 1.06 11.15
N THR A 149 12.17 0.91 9.95
CA THR A 149 12.21 1.94 8.89
C THR A 149 12.10 1.28 7.52
N VAL A 150 11.38 1.92 6.61
CA VAL A 150 11.41 1.57 5.18
C VAL A 150 12.32 2.62 4.53
N SER A 151 13.56 2.23 4.21
CA SER A 151 14.48 3.13 3.52
C SER A 151 14.09 3.26 2.04
N ALA A 152 14.19 4.46 1.49
CA ALA A 152 14.14 4.63 0.05
C ALA A 152 15.21 3.74 -0.60
N PHE A 153 14.82 2.95 -1.60
CA PHE A 153 15.80 2.23 -2.40
C PHE A 153 16.59 3.27 -3.20
N GLU A 154 17.85 3.51 -2.82
CA GLU A 154 18.76 4.30 -3.63
C GLU A 154 18.93 3.58 -4.97
N VAL A 155 18.50 4.26 -6.03
CA VAL A 155 18.74 3.85 -7.41
C VAL A 155 20.11 4.41 -7.77
N TYR A 156 21.13 3.56 -7.78
CA TYR A 156 22.41 3.87 -8.44
C TYR A 156 22.22 3.84 -9.96
#